data_AF-G7YXY1-F1
#
_entry.id   AF-G7YXY1-F1
#
_cell.length_a   1.000
_cell.length_b   1.000
_cell.length_c   1.000
_cell.angle_alpha   90.00
_cell.angle_beta   90.00
_cell.angle_gamma   90.00
#
_symmetry.space_group_name_H-M   'P 1'
#
loop_
_entity.id
_entity.type
_entity.pdbx_description
1 polymer ?
#
loop_
_entity_poly.entity_id
_entity_poly.type
_entity_poly.pdbx_seq_one_letter_code
_entity_poly.pdbx_strand_id
1 'polypeptide(L)'
;QPTNAGNAAVFGTMAGERISLPWSPGNTCGRVTPSCPIRPGVAYTYSFTGSVPVRLPSGLMTVRWELLDINQRPFLCVDFDVQLVE
;
A
#
# COMPACT_ATOMS: atom_id res chain seq x y z
N GLN A 1 -13.50 -11.30 13.60
CA GLN A 1 -13.03 -12.56 12.99
C GLN A 1 -11.62 -12.34 12.42
N PRO A 2 -10.82 -13.39 12.20
CA PRO A 2 -9.55 -13.28 11.49
C PRO A 2 -9.77 -12.80 10.05
N THR A 3 -8.87 -11.96 9.55
CA THR A 3 -8.87 -11.50 8.15
C THR A 3 -7.94 -12.39 7.33
N ASN A 4 -8.49 -12.96 6.25
CA ASN A 4 -7.71 -13.62 5.22
C ASN A 4 -7.12 -12.53 4.31
N ALA A 5 -5.92 -12.07 4.63
CA ALA A 5 -5.25 -11.04 3.85
C ALA A 5 -4.89 -11.57 2.46
N GLY A 6 -5.19 -10.75 1.45
CA GLY A 6 -4.85 -10.95 0.04
C GLY A 6 -3.70 -10.05 -0.36
N ASN A 7 -3.85 -9.34 -1.48
CA ASN A 7 -2.80 -8.48 -2.02
C ASN A 7 -2.76 -7.11 -1.35
N ALA A 8 -1.71 -6.36 -1.62
CA ALA A 8 -1.66 -4.92 -1.37
C ALA A 8 -1.69 -4.15 -2.70
N ALA A 9 -2.32 -2.98 -2.68
CA ALA A 9 -2.44 -2.09 -3.82
C ALA A 9 -1.95 -0.69 -3.44
N VAL A 10 -1.27 -0.01 -4.36
CA VAL A 10 -0.71 1.32 -4.14
C VAL A 10 -0.97 2.18 -5.36
N PHE A 11 -1.38 3.42 -5.13
CA PHE A 11 -1.56 4.39 -6.19
C PHE A 11 -1.28 5.80 -5.69
N GLY A 12 -0.80 6.65 -6.60
CA GLY A 12 -0.58 8.06 -6.33
C GLY A 12 -1.72 8.90 -6.91
N THR A 13 -1.93 10.08 -6.34
CA THR A 13 -2.76 11.13 -6.91
C THR A 13 -1.96 12.43 -6.93
N MET A 14 -1.88 13.09 -8.09
CA MET A 14 -1.23 14.39 -8.25
C MET A 14 -2.16 15.32 -9.04
N ALA A 15 -2.37 16.54 -8.53
CA ALA A 15 -3.27 17.52 -9.15
C ALA A 15 -4.68 16.96 -9.49
N GLY A 16 -5.17 16.01 -8.68
CA GLY A 16 -6.46 15.32 -8.89
C GLY A 16 -6.43 14.14 -9.87
N GLU A 17 -5.30 13.89 -10.55
CA GLU A 17 -5.15 12.78 -11.49
C GLU A 17 -4.51 11.55 -10.80
N ARG A 18 -5.02 10.35 -11.10
CA ARG A 18 -4.48 9.10 -10.57
C ARG A 18 -3.24 8.68 -11.36
N ILE A 19 -2.14 8.52 -10.65
CA ILE A 19 -0.84 8.14 -11.19
C ILE A 19 -0.57 6.67 -10.89
N SER A 20 -0.18 5.93 -11.93
CA SER A 20 0.22 4.53 -11.81
C SER A 20 1.62 4.42 -11.24
N LEU A 21 1.72 3.83 -10.04
CA LEU A 21 2.99 3.46 -9.41
C LEU A 21 3.28 2.01 -9.77
N PRO A 22 4.47 1.66 -10.30
CA PRO A 22 4.79 0.31 -10.75
C PRO A 22 5.09 -0.65 -9.60
N TRP A 23 4.62 -0.36 -8.40
CA TRP A 23 4.83 -1.20 -7.24
C TRP A 23 3.78 -2.31 -7.23
N SER A 24 4.26 -3.54 -7.27
CA SER A 24 3.48 -4.75 -7.04
C SER A 24 3.93 -5.36 -5.71
N PRO A 25 3.41 -4.87 -4.56
CA PRO A 25 3.78 -5.44 -3.27
C PRO A 25 3.38 -6.92 -3.16
N GLY A 26 2.47 -7.40 -4.01
CA GLY A 26 2.05 -8.80 -4.03
C GLY A 26 1.20 -9.13 -2.80
N ASN A 27 1.28 -10.39 -2.36
CA ASN A 27 0.50 -10.88 -1.22
C ASN A 27 0.98 -10.25 0.09
N THR A 28 0.05 -9.61 0.81
CA THR A 28 0.26 -9.01 2.13
C THR A 28 0.86 -9.99 3.13
N CYS A 29 0.43 -11.26 3.11
CA CYS A 29 0.92 -12.30 4.03
C CYS A 29 2.41 -12.61 3.90
N GLY A 30 3.04 -12.33 2.75
CA GLY A 30 4.48 -12.45 2.58
C GLY A 30 5.28 -11.27 3.16
N ARG A 31 4.60 -10.23 3.63
CA ARG A 31 5.20 -8.95 4.05
C ARG A 31 4.79 -8.47 5.42
N VAL A 32 3.93 -9.21 6.12
CA VAL A 32 3.53 -8.91 7.50
C VAL A 32 4.28 -9.76 8.50
N THR A 33 4.60 -9.17 9.65
CA THR A 33 5.12 -9.86 10.84
C THR A 33 4.32 -9.41 12.06
N PRO A 34 3.73 -10.33 12.87
CA PRO A 34 3.67 -11.78 12.69
C PRO A 34 2.99 -12.23 11.39
N SER A 35 3.16 -13.49 11.00
CA SER A 35 2.55 -14.03 9.79
C SER A 35 1.02 -14.14 9.93
N CYS A 36 0.36 -14.24 8.77
CA CYS A 36 -1.09 -14.46 8.67
C CYS A 36 -1.55 -15.75 9.40
N PRO A 37 -2.85 -15.85 9.78
CA PRO A 37 -3.92 -14.88 9.50
C PRO A 37 -3.84 -13.64 10.40
N ILE A 38 -4.35 -12.51 9.91
CA ILE A 38 -4.46 -11.28 10.70
C ILE A 38 -5.58 -11.46 11.72
N ARG A 39 -5.28 -11.31 13.02
CA ARG A 39 -6.22 -11.54 14.12
C ARG A 39 -6.51 -10.24 14.88
N PRO A 40 -7.76 -10.01 15.32
CA PRO A 40 -8.08 -8.88 16.17
C PRO A 40 -7.23 -8.85 17.45
N GLY A 41 -6.78 -7.66 17.86
CA GLY A 41 -6.02 -7.46 19.10
C GLY A 41 -4.52 -7.76 19.00
N VAL A 42 -4.01 -8.16 17.83
CA VAL A 42 -2.58 -8.40 17.60
C VAL A 42 -1.99 -7.24 16.80
N ALA A 43 -0.82 -6.77 17.19
CA ALA A 43 -0.06 -5.77 16.43
C ALA A 43 0.74 -6.46 15.31
N TYR A 44 0.69 -5.88 14.11
CA TYR A 44 1.40 -6.37 12.93
C TYR A 44 2.21 -5.24 12.30
N THR A 45 3.37 -5.60 11.75
CA THR A 45 4.21 -4.72 10.94
C THR A 45 4.17 -5.20 9.49
N TYR A 46 3.73 -4.35 8.58
CA TYR A 46 3.83 -4.55 7.13
C TYR A 46 5.01 -3.74 6.59
N SER A 47 5.88 -4.38 5.79
CA SER A 47 7.06 -3.71 5.23
C SER A 47 7.15 -3.89 3.71
N PHE A 48 7.39 -2.77 3.02
CA PHE A 48 7.67 -2.74 1.59
C PHE A 48 8.75 -1.72 1.27
N THR A 49 9.60 -2.04 0.30
CA THR A 49 10.59 -1.14 -0.29
C THR A 49 10.39 -1.12 -1.79
N GLY A 50 10.34 0.06 -2.39
CA GLY A 50 10.28 0.25 -3.83
C GLY A 50 10.92 1.56 -4.23
N SER A 51 11.40 1.62 -5.48
CA SER A 51 12.00 2.82 -6.05
C SER A 51 10.91 3.69 -6.70
N VAL A 52 10.96 4.99 -6.45
CA VAL A 52 10.13 5.97 -7.14
C VAL A 52 10.62 6.11 -8.59
N PRO A 53 9.75 5.96 -9.61
CA PRO A 53 10.16 6.11 -10.99
C PRO A 53 10.60 7.53 -11.33
N VAL A 54 11.76 7.68 -11.98
CA VAL A 54 12.34 8.98 -12.40
C VAL A 54 11.43 9.77 -13.33
N ARG A 55 10.55 9.09 -14.07
CA ARG A 55 9.59 9.73 -15.00
C ARG A 55 8.44 10.47 -14.30
N LEU A 56 8.30 10.35 -12.97
CA LEU A 56 7.27 11.04 -12.24
C LEU A 56 7.66 12.52 -12.06
N PRO A 57 6.75 13.47 -12.31
CA PRO A 57 7.04 14.87 -12.07
C PRO A 57 7.25 15.15 -10.57
N SER A 58 8.14 16.09 -10.27
CA SER A 58 8.29 16.66 -8.94
C SER A 58 7.02 17.40 -8.54
N GLY A 59 6.63 17.29 -7.27
CA GLY A 59 5.37 17.85 -6.78
C GLY A 59 4.79 17.12 -5.58
N LEU A 60 3.68 17.67 -5.08
CA LEU A 60 2.91 17.05 -4.02
C LEU A 60 2.10 15.88 -4.60
N MET A 61 2.29 14.70 -4.02
CA MET A 61 1.53 13.49 -4.32
C MET A 61 0.86 12.97 -3.06
N THR A 62 -0.42 12.67 -3.13
CA THR A 62 -1.08 11.85 -2.11
C THR A 62 -0.93 10.38 -2.51
N VAL A 63 -0.28 9.58 -1.66
CA VAL A 63 -0.14 8.14 -1.85
C VAL A 63 -1.25 7.46 -1.06
N ARG A 64 -2.03 6.60 -1.73
CA ARG A 64 -2.95 5.68 -1.09
C ARG A 64 -2.38 4.27 -1.09
N TRP A 65 -2.29 3.70 0.10
CA TRP A 65 -1.84 2.33 0.34
C TRP A 65 -2.97 1.49 0.92
N GLU A 66 -3.33 0.41 0.22
CA GLU A 66 -4.39 -0.49 0.63
C GLU A 66 -3.83 -1.89 0.90
N LEU A 67 -4.21 -2.47 2.04
CA LEU A 67 -4.09 -3.91 2.27
C LEU A 67 -5.48 -4.52 2.08
N LEU A 68 -5.57 -5.47 1.15
CA LEU A 68 -6.82 -6.07 0.72
C LEU A 68 -7.00 -7.45 1.34
N ASP A 69 -8.25 -7.87 1.51
CA ASP A 69 -8.59 -9.26 1.79
C ASP A 69 -8.59 -10.11 0.49
N ILE A 70 -8.84 -11.41 0.63
CA ILE A 70 -8.97 -12.33 -0.53
C ILE A 70 -10.12 -11.96 -1.49
N ASN A 71 -11.08 -11.15 -1.06
CA ASN A 71 -12.19 -10.66 -1.87
C ASN A 71 -11.90 -9.28 -2.50
N GLN A 72 -10.64 -8.82 -2.47
CA GLN A 72 -10.20 -7.51 -2.96
C GLN A 72 -10.85 -6.31 -2.24
N ARG A 73 -11.27 -6.49 -0.99
CA ARG A 73 -11.80 -5.41 -0.15
C ARG A 73 -10.71 -4.86 0.77
N PRO A 74 -10.52 -3.53 0.85
CA PRO A 74 -9.54 -2.97 1.76
C PRO A 74 -9.97 -3.21 3.21
N PHE A 75 -9.09 -3.81 4.01
CA PHE A 75 -9.24 -3.88 5.47
C PHE A 75 -8.34 -2.85 6.18
N LEU A 76 -7.33 -2.33 5.48
CA LEU A 76 -6.54 -1.16 5.86
C LEU A 76 -6.37 -0.27 4.63
N CYS A 77 -6.58 1.03 4.81
CA CYS A 77 -6.36 2.06 3.80
C CYS A 77 -5.65 3.23 4.49
N VAL A 78 -4.49 3.61 3.98
CA VAL A 78 -3.70 4.73 4.49
C VAL A 78 -3.44 5.71 3.37
N ASP A 79 -3.81 6.97 3.61
CA ASP A 79 -3.45 8.10 2.75
C ASP A 79 -2.37 8.92 3.44
N PHE A 80 -1.32 9.25 2.70
CA PHE A 80 -0.27 10.15 3.18
C PHE A 80 0.30 10.97 2.02
N ASP A 81 0.63 12.22 2.33
CA ASP A 81 1.22 13.14 1.37
C ASP A 81 2.74 12.99 1.34
N VAL A 82 3.30 13.01 0.13
CA VAL A 82 4.74 13.05 -0.12
C VAL A 82 5.07 14.17 -1.09
N GLN A 83 6.20 14.83 -0.85
CA GLN A 83 6.77 15.76 -1.79
C GLN A 83 7.82 15.02 -2.62
N LEU A 84 7.55 14.82 -3.90
CA LEU A 84 8.55 14.33 -4.84
C LEU A 84 9.50 15.47 -5.21
N VAL A 85 10.79 15.22 -5.04
CA VAL A 85 11.90 16.12 -5.39
C VAL A 85 12.86 15.37 -6.31
N GLU A 86 13.58 16.13 -7.14
CA GLU A 86 14.64 15.62 -8.02
C GLU A 86 15.97 15.49 -7.25
#